data_AF-A0A4V2X3S9-F1
#
_entry.id   AF-A0A4V2X3S9-F1
#
_cell.length_a   1.000
_cell.length_b   1.000
_cell.length_c   1.000
_cell.angle_alpha   90.00
_cell.angle_beta   90.00
_cell.angle_gamma   90.00
#
_symmetry.space_group_name_H-M   'P 1'
#
loop_
_entity.id
_entity.type
_entity.pdbx_description
1 polymer ?
#
loop_
_entity_poly.entity_id
_entity_poly.type
_entity_poly.pdbx_seq_one_letter_code
_entity_poly.pdbx_strand_id
1 'polypeptide(L)'
;MKTTTDPFVTNALKLVLEAIELHRNGKLAPLSIDVLNKVKVELEEMIRVMNPKVYTPSYPRFISDWPDEFGLIEKLISVAYYYKKIKKD
;
A
#
# COMPACT_ATOMS: atom_id res chain seq x y z
N MET A 1 5.00 -25.14 -3.22
CA MET A 1 4.55 -24.31 -2.09
C MET A 1 4.00 -23.00 -2.65
N LYS A 2 2.69 -22.78 -2.61
CA LYS A 2 2.11 -21.48 -2.94
C LYS A 2 2.09 -20.69 -1.64
N THR A 3 3.04 -19.77 -1.47
CA THR A 3 2.95 -18.76 -0.42
C THR A 3 1.70 -17.95 -0.70
N THR A 4 0.65 -18.17 0.08
CA THR A 4 -0.55 -17.34 0.06
C THR A 4 -0.09 -15.96 0.52
N THR A 5 0.30 -15.11 -0.43
CA THR A 5 0.50 -13.69 -0.15
C THR A 5 -0.80 -13.21 0.46
N ASP A 6 -0.74 -12.79 1.72
CA ASP A 6 -1.90 -12.42 2.50
C ASP A 6 -2.71 -11.40 1.67
N PRO A 7 -3.98 -11.70 1.30
CA PRO A 7 -4.66 -11.01 0.21
C PRO A 7 -4.79 -9.50 0.44
N PHE A 8 -4.63 -9.02 1.68
CA PHE A 8 -4.76 -7.61 2.01
C PHE A 8 -3.69 -6.70 1.39
N VAL A 9 -2.41 -7.13 1.32
CA VAL A 9 -1.34 -6.29 0.72
C VAL A 9 -1.51 -6.25 -0.80
N THR A 10 -1.78 -7.40 -1.42
CA THR A 10 -2.02 -7.50 -2.87
C THR A 10 -3.26 -6.71 -3.29
N ASN A 11 -4.34 -6.74 -2.50
CA ASN A 11 -5.53 -5.94 -2.76
C ASN A 11 -5.22 -4.43 -2.67
N ALA A 12 -4.42 -4.00 -1.70
CA ALA A 12 -3.99 -2.61 -1.59
C ALA A 12 -3.13 -2.20 -2.79
N LEU A 13 -2.21 -3.06 -3.23
CA LEU A 13 -1.40 -2.81 -4.43
C LEU A 13 -2.28 -2.63 -5.67
N LYS A 14 -3.33 -3.44 -5.82
CA LYS A 14 -4.29 -3.30 -6.92
C LYS A 14 -4.96 -1.92 -6.93
N LEU A 15 -5.44 -1.46 -5.77
CA LEU A 15 -6.07 -0.13 -5.65
C LEU A 15 -5.09 1.01 -5.97
N VAL A 16 -3.83 0.88 -5.55
CA VAL A 16 -2.78 1.86 -5.89
C VAL A 16 -2.51 1.87 -7.39
N LEU A 17 -2.47 0.71 -8.04
CA LEU A 17 -2.32 0.63 -9.50
C LEU A 17 -3.52 1.26 -10.23
N GLU A 18 -4.74 1.02 -9.77
CA GLU A 18 -5.95 1.66 -10.31
C GLU A 18 -5.87 3.20 -10.16
N ALA A 19 -5.42 3.71 -9.01
CA ALA A 19 -5.21 5.14 -8.80
C ALA A 19 -4.10 5.74 -9.69
N ILE A 20 -3.04 4.99 -9.98
CA ILE A 20 -1.99 5.40 -10.94
C ILE A 20 -2.57 5.51 -12.35
N GLU A 21 -3.41 4.56 -12.75
CA GLU A 21 -4.06 4.59 -14.06
C GLU A 21 -5.06 5.75 -14.17
N LEU A 22 -5.75 6.14 -13.09
CA LEU A 22 -6.56 7.36 -13.08
C LEU A 22 -5.71 8.60 -13.39
N HIS A 23 -4.56 8.76 -12.73
CA HIS A 23 -3.61 9.86 -13.00
C HIS A 23 -3.15 9.88 -14.45
N ARG A 24 -2.72 8.73 -14.99
CA ARG A 24 -2.23 8.61 -16.37
C ARG A 24 -3.29 9.00 -17.40
N ASN A 25 -4.56 8.80 -17.08
CA ASN A 25 -5.69 9.16 -17.91
C ASN A 25 -6.22 10.59 -17.66
N GLY A 26 -5.52 11.40 -16.85
CA GLY A 26 -5.94 12.77 -16.51
C GLY A 26 -7.20 12.84 -15.64
N LYS A 27 -7.56 11.75 -14.97
CA LYS A 27 -8.71 11.68 -14.06
C LYS A 27 -8.29 12.04 -12.64
N LEU A 28 -9.27 12.49 -11.85
CA LEU A 28 -9.08 12.73 -10.42
C LEU A 28 -8.64 11.43 -9.72
N ALA A 29 -7.64 11.54 -8.85
CA ALA A 29 -7.03 10.43 -8.16
C ALA A 29 -6.66 10.82 -6.72
N PRO A 30 -6.65 9.85 -5.78
CA PRO A 30 -6.60 10.10 -4.34
C PRO A 30 -5.27 10.67 -3.80
N LEU A 31 -4.16 10.45 -4.49
CA LEU A 31 -2.82 10.85 -4.09
C LEU A 31 -2.07 11.33 -5.33
N SER A 32 -1.04 12.16 -5.21
CA SER A 32 -0.23 12.52 -6.38
C SER A 32 0.47 11.29 -6.98
N ILE A 33 0.78 11.34 -8.28
CA ILE A 33 1.43 10.23 -8.99
C ILE A 33 2.78 9.83 -8.34
N ASP A 34 3.54 10.79 -7.82
CA ASP A 34 4.80 10.52 -7.11
C ASP A 34 4.59 9.76 -5.80
N VAL A 35 3.55 10.12 -5.04
CA VAL A 35 3.20 9.43 -3.80
C VAL A 35 2.70 8.02 -4.11
N LEU A 36 1.84 7.87 -5.12
CA LEU A 36 1.34 6.57 -5.56
C LEU A 36 2.46 5.63 -5.99
N ASN A 37 3.43 6.12 -6.77
CA ASN A 37 4.58 5.31 -7.19
C ASN A 37 5.46 4.90 -6.01
N LYS A 38 5.66 5.77 -5.02
CA LYS A 38 6.39 5.42 -3.79
C LYS A 38 5.66 4.33 -2.99
N VAL A 39 4.35 4.52 -2.76
CA VAL A 39 3.51 3.54 -2.05
C VAL A 39 3.53 2.19 -2.78
N LYS A 40 3.41 2.20 -4.11
CA LYS A 40 3.48 0.98 -4.94
C LYS A 40 4.75 0.19 -4.67
N VAL A 41 5.93 0.83 -4.74
CA VAL A 41 7.22 0.17 -4.50
C VAL A 41 7.29 -0.44 -3.10
N GLU A 42 6.79 0.27 -2.09
CA GLU A 42 6.77 -0.26 -0.73
C GLU A 42 5.81 -1.44 -0.56
N LEU A 43 4.64 -1.43 -1.21
CA LEU A 43 3.70 -2.56 -1.20
C LEU A 43 4.27 -3.79 -1.93
N GLU A 44 4.98 -3.59 -3.05
CA GLU A 44 5.70 -4.66 -3.76
C GLU A 44 6.78 -5.28 -2.86
N GLU A 45 7.51 -4.45 -2.11
CA GLU A 45 8.53 -4.92 -1.17
C GLU A 45 7.91 -5.66 0.03
N MET A 46 6.77 -5.18 0.55
CA MET A 46 6.01 -5.89 1.58
C MET A 46 5.61 -7.29 1.12
N ILE A 47 5.16 -7.43 -0.13
CA ILE A 47 4.79 -8.72 -0.76
C ILE A 47 6.02 -9.62 -0.96
N ARG A 48 7.17 -9.04 -1.34
CA ARG A 48 8.41 -9.79 -1.54
C ARG A 48 8.95 -10.36 -0.23
N VAL A 49 8.95 -9.57 0.83
CA VAL A 49 9.56 -9.91 2.12
C VAL A 49 8.58 -10.68 3.02
N MET A 50 7.33 -10.24 3.08
CA MET A 50 6.26 -10.77 3.95
C MET A 50 6.74 -11.04 5.38
N ASN A 51 7.58 -10.17 5.95
CA ASN A 51 8.11 -10.29 7.30
C ASN A 51 8.34 -8.89 7.89
N PRO A 52 7.54 -8.45 8.87
CA PRO A 52 7.65 -7.11 9.44
C PRO A 52 8.94 -6.88 10.23
N LYS A 53 9.63 -7.95 10.66
CA LYS A 53 10.96 -7.84 11.31
C LYS A 53 12.06 -7.48 10.31
N VAL A 54 11.86 -7.77 9.03
CA VAL A 54 12.86 -7.54 7.96
C VAL A 54 12.56 -6.26 7.19
N TYR A 55 11.29 -5.96 6.94
CA TYR A 55 10.87 -4.77 6.23
C TYR A 55 9.71 -4.08 6.96
N THR A 56 9.77 -2.75 7.08
CA THR A 56 8.65 -1.95 7.60
C THR A 56 8.36 -0.82 6.60
N PRO A 57 7.13 -0.71 6.07
CA PRO A 57 6.80 0.37 5.15
C PRO A 57 6.88 1.72 5.86
N SER A 58 7.39 2.71 5.13
CA SER A 58 7.50 4.10 5.55
C SER A 58 6.24 4.90 5.20
N TYR A 59 5.49 4.45 4.20
CA TYR A 59 4.37 5.19 3.62
C TYR A 59 3.30 5.69 4.59
N PRO A 60 2.92 4.96 5.67
CA PRO A 60 1.89 5.44 6.58
C PRO A 60 2.26 6.80 7.17
N ARG A 61 3.55 7.04 7.45
CA ARG A 61 4.01 8.26 8.11
C ARG A 61 3.76 9.53 7.30
N PHE A 62 3.75 9.44 5.97
CA PHE A 62 3.62 10.62 5.12
C PHE A 62 2.24 10.77 4.48
N ILE A 63 1.37 9.76 4.55
CA ILE A 63 -0.01 9.84 4.05
C ILE A 63 -1.05 10.00 5.16
N SER A 64 -0.69 9.80 6.44
CA SER A 64 -1.67 9.76 7.54
C SER A 64 -2.53 11.01 7.69
N ASP A 65 -2.00 12.18 7.36
CA ASP A 65 -2.71 13.46 7.51
C ASP A 65 -3.43 13.91 6.23
N TRP A 66 -3.44 13.08 5.19
CA TRP A 66 -4.04 13.43 3.91
C TRP A 66 -5.55 13.18 3.94
N PRO A 67 -6.36 14.01 3.25
CA PRO A 67 -7.79 13.79 3.13
C PRO A 67 -8.05 12.47 2.39
N ASP A 68 -9.05 11.71 2.86
CA ASP A 68 -9.36 10.39 2.31
C ASP A 68 -10.75 10.33 1.67
N GLU A 69 -10.97 11.16 0.65
CA GLU A 69 -12.26 11.22 -0.05
C GLU A 69 -12.60 9.91 -0.79
N PHE A 70 -11.59 9.06 -1.04
CA PHE A 70 -11.72 7.81 -1.82
C PHE A 70 -11.57 6.54 -0.97
N GLY A 71 -11.30 6.65 0.33
CA GLY A 71 -11.06 5.51 1.23
C GLY A 71 -9.73 4.77 1.02
N LEU A 72 -8.82 5.31 0.20
CA LEU A 72 -7.53 4.69 -0.09
C LEU A 72 -6.54 4.88 1.08
N ILE A 73 -6.55 6.03 1.73
CA ILE A 73 -5.58 6.36 2.79
C ILE A 73 -5.81 5.47 4.01
N GLU A 74 -7.06 5.39 4.49
CA GLU A 74 -7.46 4.52 5.59
C GLU A 74 -7.11 3.06 5.30
N LYS A 75 -7.32 2.62 4.05
CA LYS A 75 -6.96 1.26 3.62
C LYS A 75 -5.46 1.03 3.71
N LEU A 76 -4.64 1.96 3.21
CA LEU A 76 -3.18 1.86 3.24
C LEU A 76 -2.64 1.86 4.67
N ILE A 77 -3.17 2.72 5.54
CA ILE A 77 -2.81 2.76 6.97
C ILE A 77 -3.14 1.42 7.63
N SER A 78 -4.36 0.90 7.38
CA SER A 78 -4.80 -0.39 7.90
C SER A 78 -3.88 -1.52 7.43
N VAL A 79 -3.48 -1.52 6.16
CA VAL A 79 -2.54 -2.50 5.59
C VAL A 79 -1.20 -2.47 6.33
N ALA A 80 -0.62 -1.30 6.58
CA ALA A 80 0.64 -1.22 7.32
C ALA A 80 0.49 -1.68 8.78
N TYR A 81 -0.65 -1.36 9.41
CA TYR A 81 -0.96 -1.83 10.76
C TYR A 81 -1.05 -3.36 10.83
N TYR A 82 -1.76 -4.00 9.90
CA TYR A 82 -1.88 -5.46 9.86
C TYR A 82 -0.57 -6.13 9.49
N TYR A 83 0.19 -5.55 8.56
CA TYR A 83 1.51 -6.08 8.19
C TYR A 83 2.47 -6.15 9.38
N LYS A 84 2.49 -5.11 10.22
CA LYS A 84 3.28 -5.09 11.47
C LYS A 84 2.90 -6.19 12.46
N LYS A 85 1.70 -6.74 12.37
CA LYS A 85 1.18 -7.79 13.25
C LYS A 85 1.43 -9.21 12.73
N ILE A 86 1.94 -9.36 11.51
CA ILE A 86 2.30 -10.68 10.98
C ILE A 86 3.36 -11.29 11.90
N LYS A 87 3.00 -12.38 12.58
CA LYS A 87 3.94 -13.19 13.33
C LYS A 87 4.66 -14.09 12.34
N LYS A 88 5.92 -13.78 12.06
CA LYS A 88 6.85 -14.71 11.41
C LYS A 88 7.89 -15.11 12.44
N ASP A 89 7.90 -16.39 12.73
CA ASP A 89 8.87 -17.03 13.63
C ASP A 89 10.25 -17.07 12.98
#